data_AF-A0A416SX97-F1
#
_entry.id   AF-A0A416SX97-F1
#
_cell.length_a   1.000
_cell.length_b   1.000
_cell.length_c   1.000
_cell.angle_alpha   90.00
_cell.angle_beta   90.00
_cell.angle_gamma   90.00
#
_symmetry.space_group_name_H-M   'P 1'
#
loop_
_entity.id
_entity.type
_entity.pdbx_description
1 polymer ?
#
loop_
_entity_poly.entity_id
_entity_poly.type
_entity_poly.pdbx_seq_one_letter_code
_entity_poly.pdbx_strand_id
1 'polypeptide(L)'
;MKKLLYAVTSICLMTGIIFCNNVNTEAKVINNKIVYAKNNENGIAIKWDVVRNATKYVVYRTNQDGKFEEYDTVNYGNKYLDENVETGEEYRYVIYSYRYSKKIAESDESEKIVGDPKTVTNVTAKTGKGDEICITWDINPYASGYYVYKSSDNKNWDKIGTVYENEGKYIDKNTEYNILNNSTKLNAKLVYKYKVKAFENIDGITYTSKISNSYGMAIQEKGIDVSHHNGKIDWKKIKKSGVDFAMIRIGYGDSKKGGIKDKKFKYNMKNAKANGVEIGVYFYSYADNIREAKKEAKYVIKKMKKYNIDYPIAYDFENDYRRKRKLKKKNTKIIDAFCKTVEDAGYNTVIYSDANYFRDFLYTKKLAKYGLWVARWTYDKNDFRDYDLENVLIWQYSDKGRMKGCNYPLDLNASFICKNDN
;
A
#
# COMPACT_ATOMS: atom_id res chain seq x y z
N MET A 1 -19.86 21.15 -71.34
CA MET A 1 -19.76 19.96 -70.46
C MET A 1 -18.90 20.31 -69.25
N LYS A 2 -19.49 20.19 -68.05
CA LYS A 2 -18.95 20.11 -66.67
C LYS A 2 -17.64 20.83 -66.25
N LYS A 3 -17.85 21.80 -65.33
CA LYS A 3 -17.21 22.05 -64.01
C LYS A 3 -15.67 21.94 -63.85
N LEU A 4 -15.07 23.01 -63.31
CA LEU A 4 -14.47 23.03 -61.96
C LEU A 4 -14.26 24.49 -61.48
N LEU A 5 -14.52 24.76 -60.20
CA LEU A 5 -14.34 26.08 -59.54
C LEU A 5 -13.52 25.87 -58.25
N TYR A 6 -12.39 26.57 -58.14
CA TYR A 6 -11.57 26.92 -56.97
C TYR A 6 -10.59 27.99 -57.49
N ALA A 7 -10.06 28.99 -56.79
CA ALA A 7 -10.29 29.67 -55.52
C ALA A 7 -9.34 30.93 -55.54
N VAL A 8 -9.35 31.71 -54.44
CA VAL A 8 -8.20 32.49 -53.91
C VAL A 8 -8.15 34.03 -54.13
N THR A 9 -8.71 34.74 -53.12
CA THR A 9 -8.19 35.83 -52.24
C THR A 9 -7.72 37.23 -52.68
N SER A 10 -8.13 38.20 -51.83
CA SER A 10 -7.44 39.43 -51.33
C SER A 10 -7.45 40.68 -52.21
N ILE A 11 -7.54 41.95 -51.75
CA ILE A 11 -7.52 42.67 -50.44
C ILE A 11 -7.85 44.16 -50.78
N CYS A 12 -8.52 44.94 -49.90
CA CYS A 12 -8.13 46.31 -49.45
C CYS A 12 -9.28 47.19 -48.87
N LEU A 13 -9.05 47.61 -47.61
CA LEU A 13 -9.27 48.91 -46.95
C LEU A 13 -10.60 49.68 -47.10
N MET A 14 -11.26 49.91 -45.95
CA MET A 14 -11.51 51.28 -45.49
C MET A 14 -11.76 51.38 -43.98
N THR A 15 -11.26 52.48 -43.45
CA THR A 15 -11.21 52.97 -42.07
C THR A 15 -12.59 53.27 -41.47
N GLY A 16 -12.82 52.83 -40.23
CA GLY A 16 -13.93 53.27 -39.39
C GLY A 16 -13.49 53.39 -37.95
N ILE A 17 -13.14 54.60 -37.53
CA ILE A 17 -12.93 54.98 -36.13
C ILE A 17 -14.29 54.87 -35.43
N ILE A 18 -14.48 53.83 -34.63
CA ILE A 18 -15.60 53.76 -33.69
C ILE A 18 -15.08 54.28 -32.35
N PHE A 19 -15.48 55.51 -32.01
CA PHE A 19 -15.54 55.98 -30.64
C PHE A 19 -16.48 55.05 -29.87
N CYS A 20 -15.94 54.02 -29.22
CA CYS A 20 -16.68 53.34 -28.18
C CYS A 20 -16.47 54.16 -26.92
N ASN A 21 -17.53 54.88 -26.55
CA ASN A 21 -17.66 55.67 -25.34
C ASN A 21 -16.95 54.99 -24.16
N ASN A 22 -16.24 55.78 -23.37
CA ASN A 22 -15.91 55.45 -22.00
C ASN A 22 -17.23 55.17 -21.28
N VAL A 23 -17.69 53.92 -21.33
CA VAL A 23 -18.59 53.42 -20.31
C VAL A 23 -17.70 53.25 -19.11
N ASN A 24 -17.64 54.31 -18.32
CA ASN A 24 -17.21 54.27 -16.94
C ASN A 24 -18.26 53.44 -16.19
N THR A 25 -18.34 52.14 -16.47
CA THR A 25 -18.90 51.22 -15.50
C THR A 25 -17.83 51.13 -14.43
N GLU A 26 -17.94 51.98 -13.40
CA GLU A 26 -17.47 51.58 -12.08
C GLU A 26 -18.18 50.25 -11.80
N ALA A 27 -17.51 49.16 -12.16
CA ALA A 27 -17.97 47.83 -11.88
C ALA A 27 -17.91 47.72 -10.36
N LYS A 28 -19.08 47.94 -9.74
CA LYS A 28 -19.37 47.72 -8.33
C LYS A 28 -18.62 46.47 -7.91
N VAL A 29 -17.65 46.63 -7.00
CA VAL A 29 -16.83 45.55 -6.45
C VAL A 29 -17.78 44.51 -5.89
N ILE A 30 -17.89 43.35 -6.53
CA ILE A 30 -18.70 42.25 -6.01
C ILE A 30 -17.72 41.27 -5.37
N ASN A 31 -17.41 41.55 -4.10
CA ASN A 31 -16.72 40.70 -3.12
C ASN A 31 -15.35 40.14 -3.52
N ASN A 32 -14.28 40.76 -3.00
CA ASN A 32 -12.99 40.09 -2.83
C ASN A 32 -12.92 39.47 -1.43
N LYS A 33 -13.94 38.71 -1.01
CA LYS A 33 -14.00 38.21 0.37
C LYS A 33 -13.09 36.99 0.51
N ILE A 34 -12.35 36.91 1.62
CA ILE A 34 -11.72 35.65 2.03
C ILE A 34 -12.83 34.68 2.44
N VAL A 35 -13.00 33.64 1.63
CA VAL A 35 -13.98 32.57 1.85
C VAL A 35 -13.56 31.71 3.04
N TYR A 36 -12.26 31.41 3.13
CA TYR A 36 -11.66 30.82 4.32
C TYR A 36 -10.14 31.04 4.34
N ALA A 37 -9.59 31.11 5.54
CA ALA A 37 -8.19 30.85 5.84
C ALA A 37 -8.16 29.87 7.02
N LYS A 38 -7.52 28.71 6.85
CA LYS A 38 -7.53 27.64 7.87
C LYS A 38 -6.36 26.70 7.73
N ASN A 39 -5.95 26.10 8.85
CA ASN A 39 -4.94 25.06 8.84
C ASN A 39 -5.28 23.92 7.88
N ASN A 40 -4.23 23.41 7.25
CA ASN A 40 -4.21 22.33 6.27
C ASN A 40 -3.06 21.36 6.58
N GLU A 41 -2.94 20.30 5.78
CA GLU A 41 -1.95 19.24 6.00
C GLU A 41 -0.50 19.77 6.02
N ASN A 42 -0.20 20.79 5.22
CA ASN A 42 1.15 21.32 5.00
C ASN A 42 1.33 22.79 5.40
N GLY A 43 0.34 23.43 6.03
CA GLY A 43 0.36 24.88 6.33
C GLY A 43 -1.05 25.49 6.35
N ILE A 44 -1.20 26.79 6.04
CA ILE A 44 -2.50 27.47 6.03
C ILE A 44 -3.04 27.60 4.61
N ALA A 45 -4.21 27.02 4.36
CA ALA A 45 -4.89 27.12 3.07
C ALA A 45 -5.85 28.32 3.06
N ILE A 46 -5.73 29.14 2.03
CA ILE A 46 -6.49 30.38 1.85
C ILE A 46 -7.29 30.29 0.56
N LYS A 47 -8.55 30.70 0.59
CA LYS A 47 -9.41 30.84 -0.58
C LYS A 47 -10.19 32.15 -0.49
N TRP A 48 -10.30 32.84 -1.61
CA TRP A 48 -11.09 34.07 -1.73
C TRP A 48 -12.02 34.01 -2.94
N ASP A 49 -12.95 34.96 -3.01
CA ASP A 49 -13.85 35.13 -4.15
C ASP A 49 -13.07 35.63 -5.38
N VAL A 50 -13.45 35.14 -6.57
CA VAL A 50 -12.81 35.59 -7.81
C VAL A 50 -13.25 37.02 -8.11
N VAL A 51 -12.27 37.92 -8.24
CA VAL A 51 -12.52 39.31 -8.65
C VAL A 51 -12.48 39.40 -10.17
N ARG A 52 -13.61 39.84 -10.76
CA ARG A 52 -13.72 40.03 -12.21
C ARG A 52 -12.67 41.02 -12.71
N ASN A 53 -12.01 40.67 -13.82
CA ASN A 53 -10.92 41.45 -14.44
C ASN A 53 -9.62 41.52 -13.62
N ALA A 54 -9.49 40.79 -12.51
CA ALA A 54 -8.20 40.61 -11.87
C ALA A 54 -7.29 39.75 -12.76
N THR A 55 -6.05 40.19 -12.93
CA THR A 55 -4.99 39.47 -13.64
C THR A 55 -4.03 38.78 -12.68
N LYS A 56 -3.99 39.19 -11.42
CA LYS A 56 -3.24 38.55 -10.33
C LYS A 56 -3.82 38.94 -8.97
N TYR A 57 -3.47 38.17 -7.95
CA TYR A 57 -3.72 38.47 -6.55
C TYR A 57 -2.40 38.54 -5.79
N VAL A 58 -2.33 39.37 -4.77
CA VAL A 58 -1.18 39.47 -3.87
C VAL A 58 -1.68 39.14 -2.47
N VAL A 59 -1.02 38.18 -1.83
CA VAL A 59 -1.29 37.72 -0.48
C VAL A 59 -0.44 38.56 0.46
N TYR A 60 -1.09 39.26 1.38
CA TYR A 60 -0.43 39.91 2.51
C TYR A 60 -0.61 39.06 3.75
N ARG A 61 0.42 38.98 4.58
CA ARG A 61 0.45 38.20 5.83
C ARG A 61 0.98 39.07 6.96
N THR A 62 0.49 38.87 8.18
CA THR A 62 1.07 39.52 9.37
C THR A 62 2.50 39.03 9.63
N ASN A 63 3.39 39.96 9.98
CA ASN A 63 4.70 39.67 10.57
C ASN A 63 4.59 39.52 12.10
N GLN A 64 5.72 39.31 12.79
CA GLN A 64 5.76 39.14 14.26
C GLN A 64 5.26 40.37 15.04
N ASP A 65 5.31 41.57 14.46
CA ASP A 65 4.74 42.80 15.05
C ASP A 65 3.23 42.96 14.77
N GLY A 66 2.61 41.99 14.08
CA GLY A 66 1.22 42.05 13.66
C GLY A 66 0.95 42.97 12.47
N LYS A 67 1.98 43.43 11.75
CA LYS A 67 1.84 44.30 10.57
C LYS A 67 1.74 43.48 9.29
N PHE A 68 0.88 43.89 8.37
CA PHE A 68 0.75 43.24 7.06
C PHE A 68 1.93 43.57 6.14
N GLU A 69 2.53 42.52 5.60
CA GLU A 69 3.59 42.60 4.59
C GLU A 69 3.21 41.78 3.37
N GLU A 70 3.68 42.21 2.19
CA GLU A 70 3.50 41.44 0.96
C GLU A 70 4.25 40.11 1.11
N TYR A 71 3.53 39.01 0.96
CA TYR A 71 4.07 37.67 1.20
C TYR A 71 4.26 36.89 -0.10
N ASP A 72 3.24 36.85 -0.96
CA ASP A 72 3.32 36.12 -2.23
C ASP A 72 2.34 36.65 -3.30
N THR A 73 2.59 36.30 -4.56
CA THR A 73 1.74 36.65 -5.71
C THR A 73 1.14 35.40 -6.36
N VAL A 74 -0.18 35.40 -6.50
CA VAL A 74 -0.95 34.35 -7.19
C VAL A 74 -1.39 34.85 -8.56
N ASN A 75 -0.74 34.33 -9.62
CA ASN A 75 -1.01 34.74 -11.00
C ASN A 75 -2.27 34.08 -11.59
N TYR A 76 -2.67 32.91 -11.08
CA TYR A 76 -3.81 32.15 -11.60
C TYR A 76 -4.61 31.49 -10.47
N GLY A 77 -5.93 31.53 -10.57
CA GLY A 77 -6.83 30.97 -9.56
C GLY A 77 -7.10 31.92 -8.39
N ASN A 78 -7.76 31.38 -7.36
CA ASN A 78 -8.23 32.11 -6.18
C ASN A 78 -7.97 31.36 -4.88
N LYS A 79 -6.84 30.63 -4.84
CA LYS A 79 -6.41 29.83 -3.71
C LYS A 79 -4.90 29.95 -3.53
N TYR A 80 -4.47 29.85 -2.28
CA TYR A 80 -3.07 29.86 -1.89
C TYR A 80 -2.83 28.90 -0.73
N LEU A 81 -1.62 28.35 -0.62
CA LEU A 81 -1.17 27.57 0.52
C LEU A 81 0.10 28.20 1.05
N ASP A 82 0.03 28.74 2.26
CA ASP A 82 1.21 29.20 2.98
C ASP A 82 1.85 27.98 3.67
N GLU A 83 2.96 27.49 3.12
CA GLU A 83 3.69 26.31 3.61
C GLU A 83 4.75 26.64 4.67
N ASN A 84 5.00 27.92 4.93
CA ASN A 84 6.01 28.43 5.86
C ASN A 84 5.34 29.06 7.09
N VAL A 85 4.47 28.25 7.69
CA VAL A 85 3.75 28.52 8.92
C VAL A 85 4.47 27.80 10.05
N GLU A 86 4.76 28.51 11.12
CA GLU A 86 5.35 27.98 12.34
C GLU A 86 4.24 27.61 13.32
N THR A 87 4.42 26.50 14.02
CA THR A 87 3.45 26.02 14.99
C THR A 87 3.32 27.02 16.14
N GLY A 88 2.09 27.32 16.56
CA GLY A 88 1.83 28.22 17.69
C GLY A 88 1.88 29.71 17.35
N GLU A 89 2.43 30.08 16.20
CA GLU A 89 2.44 31.47 15.72
C GLU A 89 1.09 31.89 15.14
N GLU A 90 0.77 33.18 15.27
CA GLU A 90 -0.50 33.77 14.84
C GLU A 90 -0.40 34.45 13.47
N TYR A 91 -1.32 34.10 12.58
CA TYR A 91 -1.36 34.61 11.21
C TYR A 91 -2.74 35.20 10.89
N ARG A 92 -2.71 36.34 10.19
CA ARG A 92 -3.85 36.89 9.46
C ARG A 92 -3.45 37.19 8.03
N TYR A 93 -4.44 37.24 7.15
CA TYR A 93 -4.23 37.44 5.72
C TYR A 93 -5.17 38.51 5.17
N VAL A 94 -4.66 39.24 4.18
CA VAL A 94 -5.43 40.15 3.33
C VAL A 94 -5.05 39.89 1.87
N ILE A 95 -6.04 39.89 0.98
CA ILE A 95 -5.85 39.62 -0.45
C ILE A 95 -6.08 40.90 -1.25
N TYR A 96 -5.05 41.36 -1.95
CA TYR A 96 -5.18 42.46 -2.90
C TYR A 96 -5.33 41.93 -4.31
N SER A 97 -6.36 42.40 -5.01
CA SER A 97 -6.63 42.03 -6.40
C SER A 97 -6.12 43.11 -7.33
N TYR A 98 -5.37 42.71 -8.37
CA TYR A 98 -4.79 43.64 -9.33
C TYR A 98 -5.27 43.36 -10.74
N ARG A 99 -5.49 44.43 -11.50
CA ARG A 99 -5.53 44.40 -12.96
C ARG A 99 -4.26 45.06 -13.48
N TYR A 100 -3.37 44.25 -14.02
CA TYR A 100 -1.99 44.64 -14.32
C TYR A 100 -1.29 45.20 -13.07
N SER A 101 -0.91 46.49 -13.08
CA SER A 101 -0.28 47.18 -11.96
C SER A 101 -1.25 47.91 -11.02
N LYS A 102 -2.54 48.03 -11.38
CA LYS A 102 -3.51 48.78 -10.59
C LYS A 102 -4.25 47.85 -9.62
N LYS A 103 -4.22 48.18 -8.31
CA LYS A 103 -5.09 47.53 -7.31
C LYS A 103 -6.55 47.89 -7.62
N ILE A 104 -7.39 46.89 -7.77
CA ILE A 104 -8.81 47.05 -8.13
C ILE A 104 -9.76 46.61 -7.01
N ALA A 105 -9.31 45.77 -6.08
CA ALA A 105 -10.07 45.37 -4.91
C ALA A 105 -9.13 44.88 -3.80
N GLU A 106 -9.66 44.81 -2.59
CA GLU A 106 -9.01 44.36 -1.37
C GLU A 106 -10.04 43.57 -0.55
N SER A 107 -9.58 42.53 0.14
CA SER A 107 -10.41 41.76 1.05
C SER A 107 -10.45 42.41 2.43
N ASP A 108 -11.47 42.09 3.21
CA ASP A 108 -11.36 42.22 4.67
C ASP A 108 -10.23 41.31 5.19
N GLU A 109 -9.76 41.59 6.40
CA GLU A 109 -8.84 40.74 7.14
C GLU A 109 -9.45 39.35 7.38
N SER A 110 -8.64 38.30 7.26
CA SER A 110 -9.06 36.97 7.70
C SER A 110 -9.28 36.93 9.21
N GLU A 111 -10.00 35.91 9.68
CA GLU A 111 -9.91 35.56 11.10
C GLU A 111 -8.46 35.22 11.48
N LYS A 112 -8.17 35.28 12.78
CA LYS A 112 -6.87 34.88 13.34
C LYS A 112 -6.71 33.36 13.25
N ILE A 113 -5.60 32.90 12.70
CA ILE A 113 -5.25 31.47 12.62
C ILE A 113 -3.94 31.23 13.36
N VAL A 114 -3.92 30.26 14.27
CA VAL A 114 -2.69 29.78 14.89
C VAL A 114 -2.15 28.62 14.05
N GLY A 115 -0.86 28.62 13.72
CA GLY A 115 -0.24 27.56 12.93
C GLY A 115 -0.30 26.19 13.62
N ASP A 116 -0.74 25.15 12.90
CA ASP A 116 -0.69 23.76 13.35
C ASP A 116 0.57 23.05 12.83
N PRO A 117 1.06 22.00 13.53
CA PRO A 117 2.11 21.12 13.02
C PRO A 117 1.75 20.52 11.66
N LYS A 118 2.75 20.32 10.81
CA LYS A 118 2.56 19.59 9.54
C LYS A 118 2.12 18.15 9.80
N THR A 119 1.21 17.68 8.95
CA THR A 119 0.64 16.33 9.01
C THR A 119 1.66 15.32 8.53
N VAL A 120 1.72 14.17 9.20
CA VAL A 120 2.61 13.08 8.78
C VAL A 120 2.13 12.42 7.49
N THR A 121 3.08 12.02 6.66
CA THR A 121 2.85 11.28 5.41
C THR A 121 3.34 9.84 5.52
N ASN A 122 3.03 9.03 4.50
CA ASN A 122 3.50 7.65 4.37
C ASN A 122 3.22 6.76 5.59
N VAL A 123 2.04 6.93 6.19
CA VAL A 123 1.59 6.01 7.23
C VAL A 123 1.43 4.62 6.61
N THR A 124 2.16 3.63 7.13
CA THR A 124 2.03 2.23 6.74
C THR A 124 1.82 1.36 7.98
N ALA A 125 1.15 0.23 7.81
CA ALA A 125 0.99 -0.78 8.86
C ALA A 125 1.36 -2.16 8.28
N LYS A 126 2.27 -2.85 8.95
CA LYS A 126 2.77 -4.18 8.53
C LYS A 126 2.82 -5.11 9.74
N THR A 127 2.69 -6.41 9.51
CA THR A 127 2.88 -7.40 10.57
C THR A 127 4.32 -7.30 11.09
N GLY A 128 4.44 -7.18 12.42
CA GLY A 128 5.67 -7.22 13.18
C GLY A 128 5.96 -8.64 13.68
N LYS A 129 6.58 -8.75 14.86
CA LYS A 129 6.90 -10.05 15.47
C LYS A 129 5.63 -10.67 16.03
N GLY A 130 5.32 -11.91 15.65
CA GLY A 130 4.11 -12.61 16.14
C GLY A 130 2.83 -12.01 15.55
N ASP A 131 1.97 -11.47 16.40
CA ASP A 131 0.70 -10.79 16.09
C ASP A 131 0.77 -9.26 16.19
N GLU A 132 1.93 -8.72 16.53
CA GLU A 132 2.16 -7.28 16.60
C GLU A 132 1.97 -6.62 15.23
N ILE A 133 1.48 -5.38 15.22
CA ILE A 133 1.44 -4.55 14.02
C ILE A 133 2.40 -3.39 14.18
N CYS A 134 3.36 -3.32 13.27
CA CYS A 134 4.32 -2.24 13.16
C CYS A 134 3.74 -1.15 12.27
N ILE A 135 3.42 0.00 12.86
CA ILE A 135 2.97 1.21 12.18
C ILE A 135 4.19 2.12 12.00
N THR A 136 4.38 2.68 10.80
CA THR A 136 5.47 3.63 10.50
C THR A 136 4.95 4.84 9.74
N TRP A 137 5.66 5.96 9.79
CA TRP A 137 5.37 7.19 9.06
C TRP A 137 6.63 8.02 8.82
N ASP A 138 6.56 9.01 7.92
CA ASP A 138 7.64 9.97 7.74
C ASP A 138 7.72 10.91 8.95
N ILE A 139 8.93 11.10 9.48
CA ILE A 139 9.18 11.95 10.64
C ILE A 139 8.93 13.41 10.26
N ASN A 140 8.12 14.11 11.05
CA ASN A 140 8.11 15.57 11.10
C ASN A 140 9.24 15.99 12.06
N PRO A 141 10.31 16.65 11.58
CA PRO A 141 11.50 16.95 12.38
C PRO A 141 11.27 17.94 13.52
N TYR A 142 10.13 18.65 13.51
CA TYR A 142 9.76 19.62 14.55
C TYR A 142 8.77 19.04 15.57
N ALA A 143 8.20 17.85 15.31
CA ALA A 143 7.23 17.25 16.19
C ALA A 143 7.83 16.89 17.55
N SER A 144 7.13 17.23 18.63
CA SER A 144 7.44 16.72 19.98
C SER A 144 7.02 15.25 20.15
N GLY A 145 6.12 14.77 19.29
CA GLY A 145 5.74 13.37 19.21
C GLY A 145 4.51 13.14 18.35
N TYR A 146 3.93 11.94 18.49
CA TYR A 146 2.83 11.46 17.67
C TYR A 146 1.76 10.74 18.51
N TYR A 147 0.50 10.96 18.17
CA TYR A 147 -0.62 10.15 18.64
C TYR A 147 -1.00 9.13 17.56
N VAL A 148 -1.09 7.87 17.95
CA VAL A 148 -1.45 6.76 17.06
C VAL A 148 -2.86 6.31 17.37
N TYR A 149 -3.67 6.21 16.32
CA TYR A 149 -5.08 5.86 16.39
C TYR A 149 -5.35 4.56 15.61
N LYS A 150 -6.31 3.78 16.11
CA LYS A 150 -6.75 2.51 15.55
C LYS A 150 -8.25 2.53 15.37
N SER A 151 -8.74 1.90 14.32
CA SER A 151 -10.18 1.73 14.08
C SER A 151 -10.46 0.39 13.41
N SER A 152 -11.51 -0.30 13.85
CA SER A 152 -12.02 -1.53 13.24
C SER A 152 -13.07 -1.28 12.15
N ASP A 153 -13.67 -0.10 12.11
CA ASP A 153 -14.80 0.25 11.24
C ASP A 153 -14.58 1.52 10.39
N ASN A 154 -13.40 2.15 10.53
CA ASN A 154 -13.01 3.42 9.93
C ASN A 154 -13.83 4.65 10.39
N LYS A 155 -14.70 4.48 11.40
CA LYS A 155 -15.61 5.51 11.92
C LYS A 155 -15.25 5.87 13.35
N ASN A 156 -15.08 4.87 14.21
CA ASN A 156 -14.71 5.01 15.61
C ASN A 156 -13.20 4.80 15.74
N TRP A 157 -12.50 5.79 16.29
CA TRP A 157 -11.04 5.82 16.35
C TRP A 157 -10.57 5.89 17.80
N ASP A 158 -9.88 4.84 18.25
CA ASP A 158 -9.27 4.78 19.57
C ASP A 158 -7.83 5.24 19.51
N LYS A 159 -7.43 6.13 20.42
CA LYS A 159 -6.00 6.45 20.61
C LYS A 159 -5.35 5.27 21.32
N ILE A 160 -4.48 4.55 20.61
CA ILE A 160 -3.81 3.35 21.14
C ILE A 160 -2.43 3.65 21.72
N GLY A 161 -1.84 4.78 21.39
CA GLY A 161 -0.53 5.14 21.91
C GLY A 161 -0.10 6.58 21.66
N THR A 162 0.94 6.95 22.39
CA THR A 162 1.72 8.16 22.16
C THR A 162 3.17 7.74 21.93
N VAL A 163 3.79 8.24 20.87
CA VAL A 163 5.22 8.12 20.62
C VAL A 163 5.83 9.49 20.88
N TYR A 164 6.85 9.53 21.72
CA TYR A 164 7.63 10.75 21.99
C TYR A 164 8.94 10.66 21.19
N GLU A 165 9.56 11.81 20.91
CA GLU A 165 10.82 11.91 20.15
C GLU A 165 10.67 11.67 18.63
N ASN A 166 11.77 11.82 17.88
CA ASN A 166 11.86 11.68 16.41
C ASN A 166 11.76 10.21 15.92
N GLU A 167 10.89 9.41 16.54
CA GLU A 167 10.65 8.02 16.15
C GLU A 167 9.40 7.90 15.27
N GLY A 168 9.59 7.63 13.97
CA GLY A 168 8.53 7.42 12.99
C GLY A 168 7.87 6.04 13.06
N LYS A 169 7.69 5.46 14.26
CA LYS A 169 7.28 4.05 14.44
C LYS A 169 6.49 3.81 15.72
N TYR A 170 5.48 2.94 15.66
CA TYR A 170 4.74 2.41 16.81
C TYR A 170 4.44 0.91 16.65
N ILE A 171 4.47 0.16 17.75
CA ILE A 171 4.13 -1.27 17.78
C ILE A 171 2.80 -1.48 18.52
N ASP A 172 1.76 -1.85 17.79
CA ASP A 172 0.47 -2.27 18.34
C ASP A 172 0.54 -3.75 18.74
N LYS A 173 0.66 -4.00 20.05
CA LYS A 173 0.70 -5.34 20.65
C LYS A 173 -0.68 -5.86 21.07
N ASN A 174 -1.70 -5.01 21.04
CA ASN A 174 -3.07 -5.34 21.44
C ASN A 174 -3.93 -5.58 20.20
N THR A 175 -3.44 -6.42 19.31
CA THR A 175 -4.30 -6.99 18.28
C THR A 175 -5.00 -8.18 18.91
N GLU A 176 -6.33 -8.17 18.97
CA GLU A 176 -7.09 -9.38 19.25
C GLU A 176 -6.96 -10.33 18.05
N TYR A 177 -5.77 -10.90 17.88
CA TYR A 177 -5.45 -11.81 16.80
C TYR A 177 -5.53 -13.24 17.32
N ASN A 178 -6.74 -13.65 17.68
CA ASN A 178 -6.99 -14.99 18.20
C ASN A 178 -7.09 -16.01 17.05
N ILE A 179 -5.96 -16.38 16.44
CA ILE A 179 -5.90 -17.48 15.45
C ILE A 179 -6.28 -18.83 16.09
N LEU A 180 -6.16 -18.98 17.41
CA LEU A 180 -6.18 -20.29 18.07
C LEU A 180 -7.51 -20.70 18.71
N ASN A 181 -8.61 -19.98 18.48
CA ASN A 181 -9.90 -20.53 18.88
C ASN A 181 -10.36 -21.55 17.82
N ASN A 182 -10.21 -22.82 18.20
CA ASN A 182 -10.61 -24.06 17.52
C ASN A 182 -12.14 -24.17 17.24
N SER A 183 -12.80 -23.04 16.99
CA SER A 183 -14.22 -22.92 16.72
C SER A 183 -14.43 -22.74 15.22
N THR A 184 -15.34 -23.52 14.66
CA THR A 184 -15.75 -23.50 13.25
C THR A 184 -16.55 -22.23 12.84
N LYS A 185 -16.41 -21.14 13.61
CA LYS A 185 -17.03 -19.83 13.38
C LYS A 185 -16.04 -18.71 13.74
N LEU A 186 -14.97 -18.56 12.95
CA LEU A 186 -14.17 -17.33 12.98
C LEU A 186 -14.75 -16.34 11.96
N ASN A 187 -15.51 -15.36 12.43
CA ASN A 187 -15.84 -14.14 11.69
C ASN A 187 -14.58 -13.25 11.60
N ALA A 188 -13.54 -13.72 10.94
CA ALA A 188 -12.29 -12.97 10.77
C ALA A 188 -12.48 -11.93 9.67
N LYS A 189 -13.03 -10.76 10.03
CA LYS A 189 -12.89 -9.55 9.24
C LYS A 189 -12.76 -8.33 10.14
N LEU A 190 -11.73 -8.32 10.98
CA LEU A 190 -11.27 -7.11 11.67
C LEU A 190 -10.04 -6.61 10.92
N VAL A 191 -10.27 -5.68 9.99
CA VAL A 191 -9.21 -4.92 9.32
C VAL A 191 -9.00 -3.68 10.18
N TYR A 192 -7.94 -3.65 10.98
CA TYR A 192 -7.58 -2.42 11.66
C TYR A 192 -7.03 -1.42 10.65
N LYS A 193 -7.52 -0.19 10.74
CA LYS A 193 -6.95 0.96 10.07
C LYS A 193 -6.23 1.81 11.09
N TYR A 194 -5.13 2.40 10.66
CA TYR A 194 -4.29 3.24 11.48
C TYR A 194 -4.22 4.66 10.93
N LYS A 195 -4.16 5.60 11.85
CA LYS A 195 -3.95 7.02 11.58
C LYS A 195 -2.98 7.58 12.60
N VAL A 196 -2.24 8.60 12.19
CA VAL A 196 -1.23 9.23 13.04
C VAL A 196 -1.46 10.74 13.01
N LYS A 197 -1.27 11.38 14.17
CA LYS A 197 -1.32 12.83 14.31
C LYS A 197 -0.05 13.30 14.99
N ALA A 198 0.67 14.26 14.41
CA ALA A 198 1.81 14.89 15.05
C ALA A 198 1.33 15.89 16.11
N PHE A 199 2.12 16.08 17.16
CA PHE A 199 1.92 17.17 18.11
C PHE A 199 3.25 17.87 18.42
N GLU A 200 3.15 19.14 18.75
CA GLU A 200 4.25 19.99 19.19
C GLU A 200 3.87 20.66 20.50
N ASN A 201 4.79 20.66 21.46
CA ASN A 201 4.63 21.32 22.74
C ASN A 201 5.45 22.61 22.74
N ILE A 202 4.77 23.75 22.78
CA ILE A 202 5.39 25.08 22.77
C ILE A 202 4.85 25.83 23.99
N ASP A 203 5.74 26.27 24.87
CA ASP A 203 5.41 27.01 26.10
C ASP A 203 4.29 26.39 26.96
N GLY A 204 4.28 25.04 27.04
CA GLY A 204 3.28 24.29 27.79
C GLY A 204 1.93 24.10 27.10
N ILE A 205 1.77 24.56 25.86
CA ILE A 205 0.61 24.35 25.01
C ILE A 205 0.90 23.25 23.99
N THR A 206 -0.01 22.28 23.85
CA THR A 206 0.08 21.23 22.84
C THR A 206 -0.73 21.59 21.61
N TYR A 207 -0.05 21.78 20.48
CA TYR A 207 -0.65 21.93 19.16
C TYR A 207 -0.67 20.59 18.44
N THR A 208 -1.68 20.33 17.60
CA THR A 208 -1.80 19.03 16.93
C THR A 208 -2.10 19.18 15.45
N SER A 209 -1.44 18.39 14.62
CA SER A 209 -1.65 18.41 13.17
C SER A 209 -3.07 17.97 12.79
N LYS A 210 -3.41 18.11 11.50
CA LYS A 210 -4.47 17.27 10.93
C LYS A 210 -4.09 15.80 11.05
N ILE A 211 -5.10 14.95 11.16
CA ILE A 211 -4.89 13.52 11.22
C ILE A 211 -4.52 13.00 9.82
N SER A 212 -3.55 12.08 9.73
CA SER A 212 -3.14 11.48 8.47
C SER A 212 -4.29 10.78 7.74
N ASN A 213 -4.07 10.49 6.46
CA ASN A 213 -4.85 9.49 5.75
C ASN A 213 -4.77 8.14 6.49
N SER A 214 -5.85 7.36 6.42
CA SER A 214 -5.89 6.03 7.03
C SER A 214 -5.15 5.02 6.17
N TYR A 215 -4.29 4.20 6.79
CA TYR A 215 -3.73 3.02 6.15
C TYR A 215 -4.35 1.75 6.75
N GLY A 216 -4.85 0.86 5.88
CA GLY A 216 -5.41 -0.42 6.30
C GLY A 216 -4.33 -1.49 6.38
N MET A 217 -4.38 -2.32 7.41
CA MET A 217 -3.62 -3.57 7.44
C MET A 217 -4.07 -4.48 6.28
N ALA A 218 -3.12 -5.07 5.55
CA ALA A 218 -3.44 -6.03 4.50
C ALA A 218 -4.15 -7.26 5.09
N ILE A 219 -5.25 -7.63 4.46
CA ILE A 219 -6.13 -8.73 4.83
C ILE A 219 -5.32 -10.04 4.85
N GLN A 220 -5.38 -10.78 5.95
CA GLN A 220 -4.96 -12.17 5.95
C GLN A 220 -5.97 -12.98 5.13
N GLU A 221 -5.66 -13.27 3.88
CA GLU A 221 -6.44 -14.26 3.13
C GLU A 221 -6.15 -15.64 3.71
N LYS A 222 -7.20 -16.45 3.87
CA LYS A 222 -7.07 -17.81 4.38
C LYS A 222 -6.88 -18.76 3.22
N GLY A 223 -5.78 -19.52 3.26
CA GLY A 223 -5.42 -20.45 2.22
C GLY A 223 -5.34 -21.88 2.68
N ILE A 224 -5.38 -22.77 1.70
CA ILE A 224 -4.93 -24.16 1.85
C ILE A 224 -3.88 -24.47 0.79
N ASP A 225 -3.02 -25.44 1.05
CA ASP A 225 -2.21 -26.03 -0.01
C ASP A 225 -2.57 -27.50 -0.23
N VAL A 226 -2.63 -27.89 -1.50
CA VAL A 226 -3.27 -29.15 -1.90
C VAL A 226 -2.57 -29.85 -3.05
N SER A 227 -2.61 -31.18 -3.00
CA SER A 227 -1.99 -32.07 -3.96
C SER A 227 -2.84 -33.33 -4.17
N HIS A 228 -2.28 -34.36 -4.80
CA HIS A 228 -2.96 -35.66 -4.87
C HIS A 228 -3.14 -36.35 -3.51
N HIS A 229 -2.38 -35.97 -2.47
CA HIS A 229 -2.51 -36.56 -1.13
C HIS A 229 -3.86 -36.22 -0.48
N ASN A 230 -4.49 -35.11 -0.86
CA ASN A 230 -5.78 -34.68 -0.30
C ASN A 230 -7.00 -35.30 -1.05
N GLY A 231 -6.77 -36.24 -1.98
CA GLY A 231 -7.85 -36.95 -2.66
C GLY A 231 -8.69 -36.08 -3.61
N LYS A 232 -10.00 -36.29 -3.64
CA LYS A 232 -10.95 -35.48 -4.43
C LYS A 232 -11.59 -34.45 -3.50
N ILE A 233 -11.30 -33.17 -3.76
CA ILE A 233 -11.81 -32.04 -2.98
C ILE A 233 -13.16 -31.56 -3.55
N ASP A 234 -14.12 -31.34 -2.67
CA ASP A 234 -15.38 -30.61 -2.94
C ASP A 234 -15.14 -29.10 -2.74
N TRP A 235 -14.73 -28.43 -3.81
CA TRP A 235 -14.31 -27.02 -3.78
C TRP A 235 -15.45 -26.06 -3.41
N LYS A 236 -16.70 -26.42 -3.65
CA LYS A 236 -17.86 -25.63 -3.23
C LYS A 236 -17.97 -25.59 -1.70
N LYS A 237 -17.79 -26.75 -1.05
CA LYS A 237 -17.77 -26.84 0.41
C LYS A 237 -16.53 -26.18 1.00
N ILE A 238 -15.36 -26.35 0.38
CA ILE A 238 -14.13 -25.65 0.79
C ILE A 238 -14.30 -24.13 0.76
N LYS A 239 -14.84 -23.56 -0.33
CA LYS A 239 -15.10 -22.10 -0.39
C LYS A 239 -16.07 -21.68 0.72
N LYS A 240 -17.14 -22.44 0.94
CA LYS A 240 -18.10 -22.18 2.02
C LYS A 240 -17.49 -22.30 3.42
N SER A 241 -16.39 -23.05 3.58
CA SER A 241 -15.60 -23.12 4.81
C SER A 241 -14.66 -21.93 5.03
N GLY A 242 -14.67 -20.92 4.15
CA GLY A 242 -13.93 -19.67 4.31
C GLY A 242 -12.51 -19.70 3.74
N VAL A 243 -12.26 -20.54 2.73
CA VAL A 243 -10.98 -20.56 2.00
C VAL A 243 -11.01 -19.51 0.87
N ASP A 244 -10.06 -18.60 0.89
CA ASP A 244 -9.92 -17.50 -0.07
C ASP A 244 -8.99 -17.89 -1.23
N PHE A 245 -7.86 -18.53 -0.93
CA PHE A 245 -6.89 -18.98 -1.93
C PHE A 245 -6.45 -20.43 -1.75
N ALA A 246 -5.82 -20.99 -2.78
CA ALA A 246 -5.16 -22.28 -2.69
C ALA A 246 -3.81 -22.32 -3.43
N MET A 247 -2.77 -22.85 -2.79
CA MET A 247 -1.51 -23.21 -3.44
C MET A 247 -1.60 -24.65 -3.95
N ILE A 248 -1.69 -24.85 -5.26
CA ILE A 248 -1.97 -26.16 -5.87
C ILE A 248 -0.69 -26.79 -6.42
N ARG A 249 -0.39 -28.03 -6.03
CA ARG A 249 0.83 -28.71 -6.52
C ARG A 249 0.77 -28.95 -8.02
N ILE A 250 1.72 -28.38 -8.76
CA ILE A 250 1.91 -28.67 -10.20
C ILE A 250 2.45 -30.08 -10.38
N GLY A 251 3.40 -30.46 -9.53
CA GLY A 251 4.18 -31.67 -9.65
C GLY A 251 5.40 -31.65 -8.75
N TYR A 252 6.33 -32.55 -9.06
CA TYR A 252 7.60 -32.70 -8.36
C TYR A 252 8.74 -33.00 -9.36
N GLY A 253 9.98 -32.74 -8.94
CA GLY A 253 11.19 -32.91 -9.74
C GLY A 253 11.40 -34.32 -10.29
N ASP A 254 12.00 -34.41 -11.48
CA ASP A 254 12.44 -35.66 -12.10
C ASP A 254 13.73 -35.39 -12.89
N SER A 255 14.76 -36.20 -12.66
CA SER A 255 16.11 -35.97 -13.21
C SER A 255 16.16 -36.01 -14.74
N LYS A 256 15.25 -36.75 -15.39
CA LYS A 256 15.20 -36.90 -16.85
C LYS A 256 14.31 -35.84 -17.49
N LYS A 257 13.08 -35.67 -16.99
CA LYS A 257 12.00 -34.89 -17.61
C LYS A 257 11.88 -33.47 -17.06
N GLY A 258 12.58 -33.15 -15.98
CA GLY A 258 12.43 -31.90 -15.23
C GLY A 258 11.22 -31.88 -14.31
N GLY A 259 10.24 -32.77 -14.49
CA GLY A 259 9.16 -32.92 -13.53
C GLY A 259 8.12 -33.97 -13.90
N ILE A 260 7.42 -34.46 -12.88
CA ILE A 260 6.24 -35.32 -12.98
C ILE A 260 5.04 -34.54 -12.45
N LYS A 261 3.97 -34.47 -13.26
CA LYS A 261 2.75 -33.71 -12.93
C LYS A 261 1.98 -34.39 -11.81
N ASP A 262 1.49 -33.62 -10.85
CA ASP A 262 0.59 -34.11 -9.82
C ASP A 262 -0.73 -34.61 -10.44
N LYS A 263 -1.25 -35.74 -9.93
CA LYS A 263 -2.44 -36.42 -10.47
C LYS A 263 -3.72 -35.57 -10.31
N LYS A 264 -3.80 -34.71 -9.29
CA LYS A 264 -4.95 -33.84 -9.01
C LYS A 264 -4.79 -32.41 -9.52
N PHE A 265 -3.60 -32.00 -9.98
CA PHE A 265 -3.34 -30.64 -10.47
C PHE A 265 -4.45 -30.08 -11.38
N LYS A 266 -4.78 -30.76 -12.49
CA LYS A 266 -5.81 -30.29 -13.43
C LYS A 266 -7.19 -30.15 -12.79
N TYR A 267 -7.56 -31.10 -11.92
CA TYR A 267 -8.85 -31.08 -11.23
C TYR A 267 -8.91 -29.92 -10.24
N ASN A 268 -7.88 -29.75 -9.41
CA ASN A 268 -7.82 -28.68 -8.42
C ASN A 268 -7.81 -27.30 -9.08
N MET A 269 -6.96 -27.08 -10.09
CA MET A 269 -6.90 -25.80 -10.82
C MET A 269 -8.27 -25.40 -11.39
N LYS A 270 -8.98 -26.34 -12.03
CA LYS A 270 -10.28 -26.08 -12.63
C LYS A 270 -11.34 -25.78 -11.57
N ASN A 271 -11.45 -26.65 -10.56
CA ASN A 271 -12.57 -26.60 -9.63
C ASN A 271 -12.40 -25.54 -8.54
N ALA A 272 -11.17 -25.20 -8.12
CA ALA A 272 -10.90 -24.09 -7.23
C ALA A 272 -11.36 -22.76 -7.88
N LYS A 273 -10.90 -22.47 -9.10
CA LYS A 273 -11.24 -21.24 -9.82
C LYS A 273 -12.75 -21.13 -10.07
N ALA A 274 -13.37 -22.24 -10.48
CA ALA A 274 -14.82 -22.29 -10.73
C ALA A 274 -15.68 -22.01 -9.48
N ASN A 275 -15.11 -22.14 -8.27
CA ASN A 275 -15.78 -21.85 -7.01
C ASN A 275 -15.28 -20.54 -6.35
N GLY A 276 -14.59 -19.67 -7.10
CA GLY A 276 -14.11 -18.38 -6.58
C GLY A 276 -13.03 -18.51 -5.52
N VAL A 277 -12.26 -19.60 -5.54
CA VAL A 277 -11.01 -19.72 -4.79
C VAL A 277 -9.87 -19.27 -5.70
N GLU A 278 -9.09 -18.32 -5.24
CA GLU A 278 -7.92 -17.82 -5.94
C GLU A 278 -6.79 -18.85 -5.95
N ILE A 279 -5.91 -18.77 -6.95
CA ILE A 279 -4.99 -19.86 -7.21
C ILE A 279 -3.56 -19.36 -7.30
N GLY A 280 -2.71 -19.99 -6.49
CA GLY A 280 -1.28 -20.07 -6.68
C GLY A 280 -0.88 -21.53 -6.90
N VAL A 281 0.41 -21.75 -7.12
CA VAL A 281 0.90 -23.08 -7.46
C VAL A 281 2.25 -23.36 -6.82
N TYR A 282 2.56 -24.63 -6.56
CA TYR A 282 3.87 -25.01 -6.03
C TYR A 282 4.46 -26.22 -6.76
N PHE A 283 5.79 -26.32 -6.71
CA PHE A 283 6.54 -27.42 -7.32
C PHE A 283 7.60 -27.95 -6.35
N TYR A 284 7.45 -29.22 -5.96
CA TYR A 284 8.35 -29.89 -5.02
C TYR A 284 9.66 -30.27 -5.72
N SER A 285 10.79 -29.73 -5.25
CA SER A 285 12.07 -29.89 -5.92
C SER A 285 12.79 -31.18 -5.54
N TYR A 286 13.35 -31.86 -6.55
CA TYR A 286 14.40 -32.88 -6.38
C TYR A 286 15.74 -32.46 -7.00
N ALA A 287 15.89 -31.19 -7.41
CA ALA A 287 17.13 -30.71 -8.02
C ALA A 287 18.31 -30.74 -7.05
N ASP A 288 19.42 -31.31 -7.51
CA ASP A 288 20.70 -31.36 -6.82
C ASP A 288 21.74 -30.41 -7.39
N ASN A 289 21.40 -29.66 -8.44
CA ASN A 289 22.30 -28.68 -9.05
C ASN A 289 21.51 -27.64 -9.85
N ILE A 290 22.22 -26.56 -10.23
CA ILE A 290 21.65 -25.44 -10.98
C ILE A 290 21.01 -25.90 -12.30
N ARG A 291 21.62 -26.87 -12.99
CA ARG A 291 21.11 -27.38 -14.27
C ARG A 291 19.75 -28.06 -14.10
N GLU A 292 19.60 -28.86 -13.06
CA GLU A 292 18.32 -29.50 -12.72
C GLU A 292 17.28 -28.48 -12.26
N ALA A 293 17.65 -27.50 -11.43
CA ALA A 293 16.76 -26.41 -11.03
C ALA A 293 16.18 -25.67 -12.24
N LYS A 294 17.02 -25.38 -13.24
CA LYS A 294 16.59 -24.76 -14.50
C LYS A 294 15.69 -25.69 -15.33
N LYS A 295 15.88 -27.02 -15.27
CA LYS A 295 14.97 -27.99 -15.92
C LYS A 295 13.60 -28.00 -15.23
N GLU A 296 13.57 -27.99 -13.90
CA GLU A 296 12.35 -27.88 -13.09
C GLU A 296 11.60 -26.58 -13.40
N ALA A 297 12.30 -25.44 -13.43
CA ALA A 297 11.71 -24.14 -13.80
C ALA A 297 11.09 -24.16 -15.20
N LYS A 298 11.81 -24.65 -16.20
CA LYS A 298 11.28 -24.79 -17.58
C LYS A 298 10.06 -25.70 -17.67
N TYR A 299 10.05 -26.77 -16.87
CA TYR A 299 8.89 -27.65 -16.77
C TYR A 299 7.67 -26.90 -16.21
N VAL A 300 7.85 -26.15 -15.12
CA VAL A 300 6.81 -25.34 -14.49
C VAL A 300 6.27 -24.27 -15.45
N ILE A 301 7.14 -23.46 -16.06
CA ILE A 301 6.78 -22.41 -17.03
C ILE A 301 5.94 -23.02 -18.16
N LYS A 302 6.36 -24.16 -18.73
CA LYS A 302 5.60 -24.85 -19.79
C LYS A 302 4.19 -25.26 -19.34
N LYS A 303 3.99 -25.63 -18.08
CA LYS A 303 2.67 -25.98 -17.55
C LYS A 303 1.80 -24.75 -17.28
N MET A 304 2.41 -23.63 -16.87
CA MET A 304 1.70 -22.42 -16.47
C MET A 304 1.24 -21.53 -17.62
N LYS A 305 1.85 -21.63 -18.82
CA LYS A 305 1.43 -20.87 -20.03
C LYS A 305 -0.06 -20.86 -20.37
N LYS A 306 -0.83 -21.83 -19.87
CA LYS A 306 -2.27 -22.02 -20.16
C LYS A 306 -3.19 -21.68 -18.97
N TYR A 307 -2.63 -21.11 -17.90
CA TYR A 307 -3.37 -20.77 -16.69
C TYR A 307 -3.08 -19.33 -16.31
N ASN A 308 -4.13 -18.59 -15.95
CA ASN A 308 -3.98 -17.37 -15.18
C ASN A 308 -3.99 -17.75 -13.70
N ILE A 309 -3.03 -17.23 -12.92
CA ILE A 309 -2.90 -17.46 -11.49
C ILE A 309 -2.94 -16.11 -10.77
N ASP A 310 -3.53 -16.12 -9.58
CA ASP A 310 -3.74 -14.94 -8.74
C ASP A 310 -2.61 -14.81 -7.70
N TYR A 311 -1.95 -15.93 -7.39
CA TYR A 311 -0.86 -16.04 -6.42
C TYR A 311 0.44 -16.54 -7.07
N PRO A 312 1.62 -16.33 -6.44
CA PRO A 312 2.92 -16.68 -6.99
C PRO A 312 3.14 -18.17 -7.27
N ILE A 313 4.23 -18.46 -7.98
CA ILE A 313 4.77 -19.82 -8.13
C ILE A 313 5.74 -20.11 -6.98
N ALA A 314 5.38 -21.06 -6.12
CA ALA A 314 6.22 -21.52 -5.04
C ALA A 314 7.23 -22.60 -5.46
N TYR A 315 8.48 -22.41 -5.10
CA TYR A 315 9.51 -23.43 -5.18
C TYR A 315 9.66 -24.11 -3.82
N ASP A 316 9.16 -25.33 -3.73
CA ASP A 316 9.14 -26.12 -2.51
C ASP A 316 10.46 -26.89 -2.37
N PHE A 317 11.27 -26.44 -1.40
CA PHE A 317 12.66 -26.88 -1.20
C PHE A 317 12.89 -27.27 0.26
N GLU A 318 12.44 -28.47 0.62
CA GLU A 318 12.41 -28.91 2.04
C GLU A 318 13.08 -30.27 2.32
N ASN A 319 13.52 -30.98 1.29
CA ASN A 319 14.02 -32.36 1.44
C ASN A 319 15.19 -32.50 2.43
N ASP A 320 15.06 -33.46 3.36
CA ASP A 320 15.96 -33.68 4.49
C ASP A 320 17.40 -33.99 4.11
N TYR A 321 17.65 -34.70 3.00
CA TYR A 321 19.04 -35.01 2.63
C TYR A 321 19.86 -33.74 2.29
N ARG A 322 19.17 -32.63 1.99
CA ARG A 322 19.75 -31.30 1.71
C ARG A 322 19.92 -30.44 2.97
N ARG A 323 19.40 -30.86 4.14
CA ARG A 323 19.59 -30.21 5.45
C ARG A 323 21.00 -30.42 6.01
N LYS A 324 22.01 -29.93 5.29
CA LYS A 324 23.42 -30.04 5.68
C LYS A 324 24.05 -28.67 5.58
N ARG A 325 24.66 -28.17 6.67
CA ARG A 325 25.33 -26.86 6.69
C ARG A 325 26.34 -26.68 5.55
N LYS A 326 27.08 -27.74 5.20
CA LYS A 326 28.01 -27.75 4.05
C LYS A 326 27.33 -27.51 2.68
N LEU A 327 26.05 -27.80 2.56
CA LEU A 327 25.26 -27.58 1.34
C LEU A 327 24.61 -26.19 1.28
N LYS A 328 24.72 -25.37 2.33
CA LYS A 328 24.08 -24.05 2.43
C LYS A 328 24.28 -23.17 1.20
N LYS A 329 25.52 -23.04 0.73
CA LYS A 329 25.87 -22.29 -0.50
C LYS A 329 25.25 -22.91 -1.76
N LYS A 330 25.25 -24.25 -1.83
CA LYS A 330 24.74 -25.01 -2.98
C LYS A 330 23.22 -24.89 -3.08
N ASN A 331 22.51 -25.12 -1.98
CA ASN A 331 21.05 -24.99 -1.88
C ASN A 331 20.60 -23.58 -2.28
N THR A 332 21.26 -22.54 -1.75
CA THR A 332 20.97 -21.14 -2.10
C THR A 332 21.07 -20.89 -3.62
N LYS A 333 22.11 -21.41 -4.29
CA LYS A 333 22.28 -21.27 -5.74
C LYS A 333 21.24 -22.06 -6.56
N ILE A 334 20.80 -23.21 -6.05
CA ILE A 334 19.77 -24.03 -6.71
C ILE A 334 18.43 -23.29 -6.68
N ILE A 335 18.04 -22.75 -5.51
CA ILE A 335 16.83 -21.96 -5.34
C ILE A 335 16.86 -20.71 -6.22
N ASP A 336 17.94 -19.92 -6.14
CA ASP A 336 18.09 -18.70 -6.95
C ASP A 336 18.00 -18.99 -8.45
N ALA A 337 18.57 -20.10 -8.92
CA ALA A 337 18.50 -20.49 -10.32
C ALA A 337 17.08 -20.84 -10.78
N PHE A 338 16.29 -21.51 -9.94
CA PHE A 338 14.89 -21.78 -10.24
C PHE A 338 14.08 -20.48 -10.27
N CYS A 339 14.11 -19.72 -9.16
CA CYS A 339 13.31 -18.51 -9.00
C CYS A 339 13.60 -17.48 -10.10
N LYS A 340 14.89 -17.20 -10.36
CA LYS A 340 15.29 -16.31 -11.46
C LYS A 340 14.76 -16.76 -12.81
N THR A 341 14.83 -18.06 -13.12
CA THR A 341 14.35 -18.57 -14.42
C THR A 341 12.84 -18.41 -14.58
N VAL A 342 12.08 -18.51 -13.48
CA VAL A 342 10.63 -18.33 -13.47
C VAL A 342 10.24 -16.85 -13.55
N GLU A 343 10.94 -15.98 -12.83
CA GLU A 343 10.72 -14.52 -12.88
C GLU A 343 11.13 -13.90 -14.21
N ASP A 344 12.24 -14.34 -14.80
CA ASP A 344 12.66 -13.95 -16.16
C ASP A 344 11.60 -14.35 -17.22
N ALA A 345 10.70 -15.28 -16.90
CA ALA A 345 9.57 -15.69 -17.74
C ALA A 345 8.25 -14.95 -17.42
N GLY A 346 8.28 -13.95 -16.52
CA GLY A 346 7.16 -13.08 -16.19
C GLY A 346 6.26 -13.55 -15.04
N TYR A 347 6.70 -14.51 -14.21
CA TYR A 347 5.93 -14.99 -13.07
C TYR A 347 6.61 -14.66 -11.75
N ASN A 348 5.87 -14.09 -10.80
CA ASN A 348 6.37 -13.88 -9.43
C ASN A 348 6.65 -15.22 -8.73
N THR A 349 7.68 -15.25 -7.88
CA THR A 349 8.05 -16.47 -7.14
C THR A 349 8.01 -16.30 -5.63
N VAL A 350 7.71 -17.40 -4.94
CA VAL A 350 7.99 -17.55 -3.51
C VAL A 350 8.81 -18.81 -3.26
N ILE A 351 9.59 -18.81 -2.19
CA ILE A 351 10.36 -19.99 -1.74
C ILE A 351 9.62 -20.61 -0.58
N TYR A 352 9.35 -21.91 -0.66
CA TYR A 352 8.74 -22.66 0.43
C TYR A 352 9.72 -23.58 1.14
N SER A 353 9.75 -23.48 2.47
CA SER A 353 10.45 -24.37 3.39
C SER A 353 10.02 -24.08 4.83
N ASP A 354 10.45 -24.89 5.79
CA ASP A 354 10.26 -24.56 7.21
C ASP A 354 11.24 -23.49 7.71
N ALA A 355 10.87 -22.81 8.79
CA ALA A 355 11.65 -21.73 9.39
C ALA A 355 13.09 -22.13 9.75
N ASN A 356 13.33 -23.36 10.22
CA ASN A 356 14.70 -23.83 10.54
C ASN A 356 15.52 -24.03 9.27
N TYR A 357 14.90 -24.43 8.16
CA TYR A 357 15.59 -24.57 6.88
C TYR A 357 16.12 -23.24 6.38
N PHE A 358 15.29 -22.21 6.41
CA PHE A 358 15.69 -20.85 6.07
C PHE A 358 16.81 -20.33 6.97
N ARG A 359 16.76 -20.59 8.28
CA ARG A 359 17.81 -20.17 9.21
C ARG A 359 19.14 -20.89 8.96
N ASP A 360 19.12 -22.22 8.97
CA ASP A 360 20.33 -23.01 9.11
C ASP A 360 20.94 -23.44 7.78
N PHE A 361 20.11 -23.69 6.77
CA PHE A 361 20.52 -24.35 5.53
C PHE A 361 20.48 -23.46 4.29
N LEU A 362 20.15 -22.17 4.43
CA LEU A 362 20.15 -21.19 3.34
C LEU A 362 20.82 -19.86 3.72
N TYR A 363 21.48 -19.20 2.76
CA TYR A 363 21.87 -17.80 2.90
C TYR A 363 20.66 -16.91 2.57
N THR A 364 19.65 -16.91 3.45
CA THR A 364 18.31 -16.39 3.14
C THR A 364 18.28 -14.91 2.78
N LYS A 365 19.14 -14.07 3.36
CA LYS A 365 19.29 -12.65 2.95
C LYS A 365 19.64 -12.48 1.46
N LYS A 366 20.34 -13.44 0.85
CA LYS A 366 20.64 -13.42 -0.61
C LYS A 366 19.44 -13.75 -1.48
N LEU A 367 18.39 -14.30 -0.87
CA LEU A 367 17.14 -14.70 -1.51
C LEU A 367 16.00 -13.72 -1.19
N ALA A 368 16.24 -12.68 -0.38
CA ALA A 368 15.21 -11.73 0.09
C ALA A 368 14.49 -10.96 -1.03
N LYS A 369 15.08 -10.92 -2.23
CA LYS A 369 14.43 -10.40 -3.46
C LYS A 369 13.24 -11.25 -3.93
N TYR A 370 13.15 -12.51 -3.52
CA TYR A 370 12.01 -13.39 -3.73
C TYR A 370 11.14 -13.41 -2.48
N GLY A 371 9.83 -13.67 -2.61
CA GLY A 371 8.97 -13.84 -1.44
C GLY A 371 9.21 -15.16 -0.71
N LEU A 372 8.88 -15.22 0.57
CA LEU A 372 8.97 -16.46 1.36
C LEU A 372 7.57 -16.97 1.73
N TRP A 373 7.35 -18.27 1.54
CA TRP A 373 6.25 -19.02 2.11
C TRP A 373 6.81 -19.93 3.20
N VAL A 374 6.61 -19.56 4.46
CA VAL A 374 7.29 -20.22 5.58
C VAL A 374 6.36 -21.22 6.27
N ALA A 375 6.78 -22.47 6.36
CA ALA A 375 6.15 -23.44 7.26
C ALA A 375 6.65 -23.25 8.69
N ARG A 376 5.71 -22.96 9.59
CA ARG A 376 5.98 -22.84 11.02
C ARG A 376 4.72 -23.17 11.80
N TRP A 377 4.66 -24.40 12.30
CA TRP A 377 3.53 -24.88 13.09
C TRP A 377 3.78 -24.54 14.56
N THR A 378 3.05 -23.56 15.10
CA THR A 378 3.17 -23.17 16.51
C THR A 378 2.25 -24.04 17.35
N TYR A 379 2.75 -25.19 17.81
CA TYR A 379 2.05 -26.02 18.80
C TYR A 379 2.18 -25.44 20.21
N ASP A 380 3.22 -24.62 20.43
CA ASP A 380 3.39 -23.77 21.61
C ASP A 380 2.92 -22.35 21.25
N LYS A 381 1.91 -21.87 21.98
CA LYS A 381 1.34 -20.53 21.85
C LYS A 381 2.30 -19.42 22.29
N ASN A 382 3.48 -19.74 22.80
CA ASN A 382 4.48 -18.77 23.26
C ASN A 382 5.72 -18.72 22.35
N ASP A 383 5.84 -19.60 21.34
CA ASP A 383 6.98 -19.63 20.44
C ASP A 383 6.60 -19.20 19.02
N PHE A 384 6.67 -17.89 18.78
CA PHE A 384 6.43 -17.27 17.47
C PHE A 384 7.72 -16.81 16.77
N ARG A 385 8.85 -17.47 17.03
CA ARG A 385 10.14 -17.08 16.41
C ARG A 385 10.09 -17.30 14.89
N ASP A 386 10.23 -16.23 14.11
CA ASP A 386 10.39 -16.24 12.64
C ASP A 386 11.85 -16.03 12.24
N TYR A 387 12.76 -15.92 13.22
CA TYR A 387 14.20 -15.65 13.03
C TYR A 387 14.49 -14.37 12.24
N ASP A 388 13.61 -13.36 12.34
CA ASP A 388 13.71 -12.09 11.61
C ASP A 388 13.83 -12.32 10.09
N LEU A 389 13.09 -13.31 9.55
CA LEU A 389 13.04 -13.58 8.12
C LEU A 389 12.36 -12.42 7.38
N GLU A 390 13.11 -11.80 6.48
CA GLU A 390 12.61 -10.73 5.61
C GLU A 390 11.72 -11.28 4.49
N ASN A 391 10.74 -10.50 4.04
CA ASN A 391 9.88 -10.77 2.89
C ASN A 391 9.02 -12.06 2.98
N VAL A 392 8.49 -12.36 4.18
CA VAL A 392 7.49 -13.43 4.37
C VAL A 392 6.14 -12.98 3.80
N LEU A 393 5.68 -13.66 2.75
CA LEU A 393 4.44 -13.36 2.03
C LEU A 393 3.32 -14.34 2.38
N ILE A 394 3.66 -15.57 2.74
CA ILE A 394 2.69 -16.60 3.13
C ILE A 394 3.24 -17.34 4.35
N TRP A 395 2.38 -17.62 5.33
CA TRP A 395 2.72 -18.46 6.48
C TRP A 395 1.82 -19.70 6.50
N GLN A 396 2.43 -20.88 6.44
CA GLN A 396 1.75 -22.14 6.72
C GLN A 396 1.79 -22.40 8.23
N TYR A 397 0.65 -22.22 8.89
CA TYR A 397 0.56 -22.24 10.35
C TYR A 397 0.08 -23.58 10.92
N SER A 398 -0.43 -24.49 10.09
CA SER A 398 -0.86 -25.83 10.51
C SER A 398 -0.83 -26.83 9.36
N ASP A 399 -0.53 -28.08 9.67
CA ASP A 399 -0.63 -29.27 8.81
C ASP A 399 -1.84 -30.16 9.15
N LYS A 400 -2.63 -29.76 10.16
CA LYS A 400 -3.68 -30.58 10.79
C LYS A 400 -5.09 -30.05 10.54
N GLY A 401 -5.26 -29.13 9.60
CA GLY A 401 -6.55 -28.56 9.25
C GLY A 401 -7.61 -29.61 8.91
N ARG A 402 -8.86 -29.32 9.26
CA ARG A 402 -10.05 -30.11 8.89
C ARG A 402 -11.15 -29.18 8.44
N MET A 403 -11.65 -29.40 7.22
CA MET A 403 -12.70 -28.58 6.63
C MET A 403 -13.70 -29.47 5.88
N LYS A 404 -14.97 -29.08 5.90
CA LYS A 404 -16.00 -29.77 5.12
C LYS A 404 -15.63 -29.68 3.64
N GLY A 405 -15.58 -30.83 2.97
CA GLY A 405 -15.22 -30.92 1.55
C GLY A 405 -13.85 -31.55 1.27
N CYS A 406 -13.06 -31.85 2.31
CA CYS A 406 -11.88 -32.71 2.23
C CYS A 406 -11.90 -33.72 3.38
N ASN A 407 -11.67 -35.01 3.07
CA ASN A 407 -11.60 -36.07 4.08
C ASN A 407 -10.20 -36.24 4.68
N TYR A 408 -9.21 -35.55 4.12
CA TYR A 408 -7.81 -35.63 4.52
C TYR A 408 -7.40 -34.36 5.29
N PRO A 409 -6.32 -34.42 6.08
CA PRO A 409 -5.67 -33.21 6.57
C PRO A 409 -5.42 -32.19 5.46
N LEU A 410 -5.57 -30.92 5.85
CA LEU A 410 -5.26 -29.77 5.01
C LEU A 410 -4.21 -28.93 5.72
N ASP A 411 -3.20 -28.58 4.96
CA ASP A 411 -2.23 -27.56 5.33
C ASP A 411 -2.93 -26.18 5.25
N LEU A 412 -2.83 -25.39 6.31
CA LEU A 412 -3.53 -24.13 6.49
C LEU A 412 -2.56 -22.97 6.38
N ASN A 413 -2.95 -21.97 5.60
CA ASN A 413 -2.10 -20.87 5.19
C ASN A 413 -2.74 -19.51 5.44
N ALA A 414 -1.87 -18.54 5.65
CA ALA A 414 -2.15 -17.14 5.82
C ALA A 414 -1.37 -16.37 4.76
N SER A 415 -2.03 -15.58 3.91
CA SER A 415 -1.31 -14.67 3.01
C SER A 415 -1.24 -13.26 3.57
N PHE A 416 -0.09 -12.61 3.39
CA PHE A 416 0.15 -11.20 3.67
C PHE A 416 0.42 -10.42 2.38
N ILE A 417 0.13 -11.00 1.22
CA ILE A 417 0.33 -10.35 -0.08
C ILE A 417 -0.69 -9.22 -0.23
N CYS A 418 -0.20 -7.98 -0.27
CA CYS A 418 -1.04 -6.84 -0.62
C CYS A 418 -1.45 -6.95 -2.09
N LYS A 419 -2.76 -7.10 -2.34
CA LYS A 419 -3.32 -6.90 -3.66
C LYS A 419 -3.51 -5.40 -3.83
N ASN A 420 -2.76 -4.80 -4.74
CA ASN A 420 -3.09 -3.45 -5.18
C ASN A 420 -4.43 -3.53 -5.91
N ASP A 421 -5.39 -2.70 -5.50
CA ASP A 421 -6.48 -2.33 -6.39
C ASP A 421 -5.82 -1.67 -7.61
N ASN A 422 -6.08 -2.24 -8.80
CA ASN A 422 -5.47 -1.87 -10.08
C ASN A 422 -5.32 -0.36 -10.30
#